data_AF-A0A699X2S9-F1
#
_entry.id   AF-A0A699X2S9-F1
#
_cell.length_a   1.000
_cell.length_b   1.000
_cell.length_c   1.000
_cell.angle_alpha   90.00
_cell.angle_beta   90.00
_cell.angle_gamma   90.00
#
_symmetry.space_group_name_H-M   'P 1'
#
loop_
_entity.id
_entity.type
_entity.pdbx_description
1 polymer ?
#
loop_
_entity_poly.entity_id
_entity_poly.type
_entity_poly.pdbx_seq_one_letter_code
_entity_poly.pdbx_strand_id
1 'polypeptide(L)'
;GAQLVKVFPGNIVGPDYIKAVRGPMPNTKLMVTGGVEPTEASLAEWFGAGINAVGIGSQLFKGASDPAVVTARVAPLMQFLQQRG
;
A
#
# COMPACT_ATOMS: atom_id res chain seq x y z
N GLY A 1 8.03 -1.37 21.49
CA GLY A 1 8.15 -0.36 20.42
C GLY A 1 6.88 -0.33 19.58
N ALA A 2 6.87 0.40 18.46
CA ALA A 2 5.73 0.45 17.56
C ALA A 2 5.42 -0.92 16.94
N GLN A 3 4.14 -1.29 16.85
CA GLN A 3 3.72 -2.56 16.24
C GLN A 3 3.66 -2.50 14.71
N LEU A 4 3.57 -1.29 14.15
CA LEU A 4 3.53 -0.97 12.73
C LEU A 4 4.05 0.46 12.55
N VAL A 5 4.92 0.68 11.57
CA VAL A 5 5.46 2.02 11.26
C VAL A 5 4.93 2.48 9.91
N LYS A 6 4.37 3.68 9.87
CA LYS A 6 3.92 4.31 8.63
C LYS A 6 5.10 4.98 7.92
N VAL A 7 5.29 4.65 6.65
CA VAL A 7 6.22 5.30 5.72
C VAL A 7 5.41 6.24 4.85
N PHE A 8 5.67 7.54 5.00
CA PHE A 8 5.02 8.61 4.25
C PHE A 8 6.00 9.77 4.05
N PRO A 9 6.05 10.39 2.86
CA PRO A 9 5.28 10.08 1.64
C PRO A 9 5.96 8.99 0.77
N GLY A 10 5.21 7.93 0.44
CA GLY A 10 5.71 6.76 -0.30
C GLY A 10 6.20 7.07 -1.72
N ASN A 11 5.55 7.96 -2.46
CA ASN A 11 5.98 8.37 -3.80
C ASN A 11 7.36 9.04 -3.84
N ILE A 12 7.84 9.59 -2.72
CA ILE A 12 9.16 10.23 -2.65
C ILE A 12 10.25 9.19 -2.36
N VAL A 13 9.99 8.27 -1.44
CA VAL A 13 10.98 7.28 -1.01
C VAL A 13 11.02 6.04 -1.92
N GLY A 14 9.88 5.72 -2.54
CA GLY A 14 9.72 4.57 -3.44
C GLY A 14 9.81 3.20 -2.76
N PRO A 15 9.55 2.12 -3.51
CA PRO A 15 9.65 0.74 -3.01
C PRO A 15 11.07 0.35 -2.59
N ASP A 16 12.10 0.91 -3.22
CA ASP A 16 13.49 0.57 -2.91
C ASP A 16 13.91 1.05 -1.52
N TYR A 17 13.32 2.12 -1.00
CA TYR A 17 13.50 2.50 0.40
C TYR A 17 12.99 1.42 1.36
N ILE A 18 11.85 0.79 1.05
CA ILE A 18 11.32 -0.31 1.88
C ILE A 18 12.30 -1.48 1.88
N LYS A 19 12.83 -1.86 0.72
CA LYS A 19 13.84 -2.91 0.60
C LYS A 19 15.11 -2.57 1.40
N ALA A 20 15.57 -1.31 1.35
CA ALA A 20 16.73 -0.86 2.10
C ALA A 20 16.51 -0.94 3.62
N VAL A 21 15.33 -0.56 4.12
CA VAL A 21 14.97 -0.66 5.54
C VAL A 21 15.00 -2.11 6.04
N ARG A 22 14.72 -3.10 5.18
CA ARG A 22 14.76 -4.52 5.57
C ARG A 22 16.16 -5.00 5.98
N GLY A 23 17.23 -4.34 5.54
CA GLY A 23 18.60 -4.64 5.96
C GLY A 23 18.80 -4.50 7.48
N PRO A 24 18.68 -3.28 8.04
CA PRO A 24 18.82 -3.06 9.49
C PRO A 24 17.58 -3.45 10.29
N MET A 25 16.39 -3.51 9.68
CA MET A 25 15.11 -3.70 10.36
C MET A 25 14.25 -4.82 9.73
N PRO A 26 14.73 -6.08 9.72
CA PRO A 26 14.07 -7.17 8.99
C PRO A 26 12.64 -7.45 9.45
N ASN A 27 12.39 -7.33 10.76
CA ASN A 27 11.12 -7.72 11.38
C ASN A 27 10.14 -6.56 11.61
N THR A 28 10.53 -5.32 11.28
CA THR A 28 9.66 -4.14 11.50
C THR A 28 8.46 -4.23 10.56
N LYS A 29 7.24 -4.15 11.09
CA LYS A 29 6.06 -4.08 10.22
C LYS A 29 5.95 -2.69 9.62
N LEU A 30 5.76 -2.61 8.32
CA LEU A 30 5.72 -1.34 7.59
C LEU A 30 4.37 -1.15 6.88
N MET A 31 3.83 0.05 6.96
CA MET A 31 2.69 0.49 6.17
C MET A 31 3.12 1.64 5.27
N VAL A 32 2.89 1.59 3.97
CA VAL A 32 3.19 2.74 3.08
C VAL A 32 1.94 3.55 2.77
N THR A 33 2.08 4.87 2.64
CA THR A 33 1.02 5.76 2.16
C THR A 33 1.62 6.89 1.33
N GLY A 34 0.87 7.39 0.35
CA GLY A 34 1.31 8.40 -0.62
C GLY A 34 1.95 7.73 -1.83
N GLY A 35 1.41 7.95 -3.03
CA GLY A 35 1.86 7.27 -4.24
C GLY A 35 1.38 5.83 -4.41
N VAL A 36 0.39 5.38 -3.64
CA VAL A 36 -0.24 4.07 -3.84
C VAL A 36 -1.45 4.25 -4.74
N GLU A 37 -1.46 3.59 -5.89
CA GLU A 37 -2.60 3.57 -6.80
C GLU A 37 -3.57 2.44 -6.44
N PRO A 38 -4.88 2.62 -6.65
CA PRO A 38 -5.89 1.56 -6.45
C PRO A 38 -5.85 0.56 -7.62
N THR A 39 -4.68 -0.04 -7.88
CA THR A 39 -4.45 -1.03 -8.94
C THR A 39 -3.65 -2.20 -8.38
N GLU A 40 -3.89 -3.40 -8.93
CA GLU A 40 -3.14 -4.60 -8.55
C GLU A 40 -1.64 -4.45 -8.77
N ALA A 41 -1.23 -3.78 -9.85
CA ALA A 41 0.18 -3.53 -10.16
C ALA A 41 0.88 -2.71 -9.05
N SER A 42 0.25 -1.63 -8.57
CA SER A 42 0.83 -0.82 -7.49
C SER A 42 0.86 -1.61 -6.18
N LEU A 43 -0.18 -2.38 -5.86
CA LEU A 43 -0.15 -3.25 -4.69
C LEU A 43 0.95 -4.32 -4.80
N ALA A 44 1.07 -4.98 -5.95
CA ALA A 44 2.09 -6.00 -6.21
C ALA A 44 3.50 -5.43 -6.01
N GLU A 45 3.78 -4.24 -6.53
CA GLU A 45 5.05 -3.54 -6.35
C GLU A 45 5.35 -3.28 -4.87
N TRP A 46 4.42 -2.64 -4.16
CA TRP A 46 4.64 -2.23 -2.78
C TRP A 46 4.79 -3.43 -1.84
N PHE A 47 3.88 -4.40 -1.92
CA PHE A 47 3.99 -5.62 -1.12
C PHE A 47 5.18 -6.49 -1.55
N GLY A 48 5.58 -6.46 -2.82
CA GLY A 48 6.80 -7.11 -3.30
C GLY A 48 8.09 -6.51 -2.71
N ALA A 49 8.06 -5.22 -2.34
CA ALA A 49 9.12 -4.58 -1.57
C ALA A 49 9.11 -4.94 -0.07
N GLY A 50 8.10 -5.67 0.39
CA GLY A 50 8.04 -6.25 1.72
C GLY A 50 7.27 -5.43 2.75
N ILE A 51 6.33 -4.56 2.37
CA ILE A 51 5.42 -3.93 3.35
C ILE A 51 4.38 -4.93 3.89
N ASN A 52 3.70 -4.55 4.97
CA ASN A 52 2.63 -5.33 5.58
C ASN A 52 1.24 -4.74 5.31
N ALA A 53 1.15 -3.44 4.99
CA ALA A 53 -0.10 -2.76 4.69
C ALA A 53 0.11 -1.57 3.77
N VAL A 54 -0.91 -1.22 2.99
CA VAL A 54 -0.97 0.03 2.22
C VAL A 54 -2.04 0.94 2.78
N GLY A 55 -1.83 2.25 2.67
CA GLY A 55 -2.87 3.26 2.81
C GLY A 55 -3.08 3.95 1.47
N ILE A 56 -4.30 3.87 0.94
CA ILE A 56 -4.71 4.52 -0.31
C ILE A 56 -5.60 5.72 0.04
N GLY A 57 -5.08 6.91 -0.22
CA GLY A 57 -5.76 8.18 0.09
C GLY A 57 -6.52 8.72 -1.11
N SER A 58 -6.15 9.94 -1.54
CA SER A 58 -6.79 10.68 -2.63
C SER A 58 -7.03 9.86 -3.91
N GLN A 59 -6.11 8.96 -4.28
CA GLN A 59 -6.27 8.12 -5.47
C GLN A 59 -7.48 7.19 -5.41
N LEU A 60 -7.86 6.69 -4.23
CA LEU A 60 -9.05 5.86 -4.07
C LEU A 60 -10.34 6.65 -4.32
N PHE A 61 -10.37 7.92 -3.89
CA PHE A 61 -11.55 8.78 -3.93
C PHE A 61 -11.61 9.73 -5.13
N LYS A 62 -10.57 9.75 -5.98
CA LYS A 62 -10.48 10.67 -7.12
C LYS A 62 -11.68 10.49 -8.05
N GLY A 63 -12.51 11.53 -8.18
CA GLY A 63 -13.73 11.48 -8.99
C GLY A 63 -14.83 10.53 -8.47
N ALA A 64 -14.77 10.11 -7.20
CA ALA A 64 -15.80 9.30 -6.57
C ALA A 64 -16.70 10.19 -5.69
N SER A 65 -17.89 10.53 -6.20
CA SER A 65 -18.94 11.22 -5.44
C SER A 65 -19.98 10.25 -4.87
N ASP A 66 -20.03 9.02 -5.40
CA ASP A 66 -20.93 7.95 -4.99
C ASP A 66 -20.13 6.82 -4.31
N PRO A 67 -20.51 6.36 -3.10
CA PRO A 67 -19.93 5.19 -2.45
C PRO A 67 -19.82 3.95 -3.35
N ALA A 68 -20.75 3.75 -4.30
CA ALA A 68 -20.70 2.62 -5.24
C ALA A 68 -19.41 2.61 -6.09
N VAL A 69 -18.88 3.79 -6.45
CA VAL A 69 -17.63 3.92 -7.20
C VAL A 69 -16.44 3.47 -6.35
N VAL A 70 -16.44 3.81 -5.06
CA VAL A 70 -15.40 3.37 -4.12
C VAL A 70 -15.48 1.85 -3.93
N THR A 71 -16.67 1.30 -3.76
CA THR A 71 -16.88 -0.15 -3.65
C THR A 71 -16.35 -0.88 -4.88
N ALA A 72 -16.66 -0.40 -6.09
CA ALA A 72 -16.18 -0.99 -7.34
C ALA A 72 -14.65 -0.95 -7.46
N ARG A 73 -13.99 0.07 -6.90
CA ARG A 73 -12.53 0.18 -6.86
C ARG A 73 -11.90 -0.73 -5.81
N VAL A 74 -12.51 -0.87 -4.63
CA VAL A 74 -11.97 -1.67 -3.52
C VAL A 74 -12.14 -3.17 -3.76
N ALA A 75 -13.25 -3.60 -4.37
CA ALA A 75 -13.56 -5.02 -4.59
C ALA A 75 -12.40 -5.82 -5.25
N PRO A 76 -11.83 -5.41 -6.40
CA PRO A 76 -10.71 -6.12 -7.01
C PRO A 76 -9.44 -6.10 -6.14
N LEU A 77 -9.19 -5.00 -5.41
CA LEU A 77 -8.04 -4.90 -4.51
C LEU A 77 -8.15 -5.89 -3.34
N MET A 78 -9.35 -6.06 -2.79
CA MET A 78 -9.59 -7.04 -1.73
C MET A 78 -9.42 -8.47 -2.25
N GLN A 79 -9.89 -8.74 -3.48
CA GLN A 79 -9.70 -10.04 -4.12
C GLN A 79 -8.22 -10.34 -4.35
N PHE A 80 -7.44 -9.37 -4.83
CA PHE A 80 -5.98 -9.48 -4.94
C PHE A 80 -5.32 -9.81 -3.60
N LEU A 81 -5.72 -9.13 -2.51
CA LEU A 81 -5.15 -9.39 -1.19
C LEU A 81 -5.50 -10.78 -0.64
N GLN A 82 -6.70 -11.29 -0.92
CA GLN A 82 -7.12 -12.64 -0.50
C GLN A 82 -6.35 -13.75 -1.21
N GLN A 83 -5.91 -13.52 -2.45
CA GLN A 83 -5.10 -14.47 -3.22
C GLN A 83 -3.63 -14.53 -2.79
N ARG A 84 -3.18 -13.58 -1.95
CA ARG A 84 -1.80 -13.51 -1.44
C ARG A 84 -1.58 -14.25 -0.13
N GLY A 85 -2.57 -15.05 0.31
CA GLY A 85 -2.50 -15.92 1.48
C GLY A 85 -1.44 -17.00 1.34
#